data_AF-A0A8C5KRX6-F1
#
_entry.id   AF-A0A8C5KRX6-F1
#
_cell.length_a   1.000
_cell.length_b   1.000
_cell.length_c   1.000
_cell.angle_alpha   90.00
_cell.angle_beta   90.00
_cell.angle_gamma   90.00
#
_symmetry.space_group_name_H-M   'P 1'
#
loop_
_entity.id
_entity.type
_entity.pdbx_description
1 polymer ?
#
loop_
_entity_poly.entity_id
_entity_poly.type
_entity_poly.pdbx_seq_one_letter_code
_entity_poly.pdbx_strand_id
1 'polypeptide(L)'
;SSGKLRAQVMRAGGNPAAAKADTETVVTLVTFCADLNRTFPDNVRFRKTAEPCLQRTLYNVLLAYALHNPGVGYCQGMNFIAGYLILITKSEEESFWLLDALVGRILPDYYSPAMLGLKTDQEVLAELVRMKLPAVAALMDGHGVLWTLLVSRWFICLFVDILPVETVLRIWDCLFNEGSKIIFRVALTLIKQHQAFILEASSIPDICDKFKQITKGDFVTECHTFMQKIFSEPGSLSMTTITRLRENCRAALLAQG
;
A
#
# COMPACT_ATOMS: atom_id res chain seq x y z
N SER A 1 -23.11 -5.82 -14.80
CA SER A 1 -23.05 -7.19 -15.37
C SER A 1 -21.59 -7.51 -15.68
N SER A 2 -21.02 -8.48 -14.96
CA SER A 2 -19.61 -8.91 -15.02
C SER A 2 -19.08 -9.15 -16.45
N GLY A 3 -19.97 -9.49 -17.40
CA GLY A 3 -19.61 -9.64 -18.82
C GLY A 3 -19.28 -8.33 -19.56
N LYS A 4 -19.80 -7.18 -19.12
CA LYS A 4 -19.56 -5.88 -19.78
C LYS A 4 -18.16 -5.34 -19.49
N LEU A 5 -17.71 -5.40 -18.23
CA LEU A 5 -16.37 -4.95 -17.83
C LEU A 5 -15.27 -5.78 -18.51
N ARG A 6 -15.42 -7.11 -18.49
CA ARG A 6 -14.49 -8.01 -19.21
C ARG A 6 -14.46 -7.73 -20.71
N ALA A 7 -15.62 -7.48 -21.32
CA ALA A 7 -15.69 -7.15 -22.75
C ALA A 7 -15.10 -5.77 -23.08
N GLN A 8 -15.18 -4.78 -22.19
CA GLN A 8 -14.55 -3.47 -22.37
C GLN A 8 -13.03 -3.52 -22.21
N VAL A 9 -12.51 -4.22 -21.19
CA VAL A 9 -11.05 -4.39 -20.99
C VAL A 9 -10.42 -5.14 -22.17
N MET A 10 -11.08 -6.19 -22.66
CA MET A 10 -10.62 -6.94 -23.84
C MET A 10 -10.70 -6.13 -25.15
N ARG A 11 -11.55 -5.09 -25.21
CA ARG A 11 -11.61 -4.16 -26.36
C ARG A 11 -10.51 -3.09 -26.32
N ALA A 12 -9.90 -2.84 -25.16
CA ALA A 12 -8.89 -1.80 -24.97
C ALA A 12 -7.44 -2.28 -25.15
N GLY A 13 -7.18 -3.59 -25.24
CA GLY A 13 -5.85 -4.14 -25.49
C GLY A 13 -5.90 -5.59 -25.95
N GLY A 14 -5.57 -5.85 -27.21
CA GLY A 14 -5.51 -7.20 -27.77
C GLY A 14 -4.08 -7.63 -28.06
N ASN A 15 -3.68 -8.82 -27.59
CA ASN A 15 -2.69 -9.69 -28.26
C ASN A 15 -2.80 -11.15 -27.77
N PRO A 16 -2.55 -12.19 -28.60
CA PRO A 16 -2.82 -13.59 -28.31
C PRO A 16 -1.55 -14.30 -27.81
N ALA A 17 -1.53 -14.69 -26.54
CA ALA A 17 -0.51 -15.59 -25.98
C ALA A 17 -1.21 -16.64 -25.09
N ALA A 18 -2.00 -17.52 -25.70
CA ALA A 18 -3.00 -18.33 -25.01
C ALA A 18 -2.50 -19.64 -24.38
N ALA A 19 -1.24 -20.06 -24.58
CA ALA A 19 -0.77 -21.38 -24.12
C ALA A 19 0.18 -21.35 -22.90
N LYS A 20 0.95 -20.28 -22.70
CA LYS A 20 1.72 -20.04 -21.46
C LYS A 20 0.86 -19.45 -20.33
N ALA A 21 -0.29 -18.89 -20.71
CA ALA A 21 -1.23 -18.25 -19.83
C ALA A 21 -1.90 -19.23 -18.84
N ASP A 22 -1.99 -20.53 -19.13
CA ASP A 22 -2.87 -21.42 -18.37
C ASP A 22 -2.31 -21.74 -16.96
N THR A 23 -1.01 -22.02 -16.83
CA THR A 23 -0.40 -22.28 -15.51
C THR A 23 -0.27 -21.02 -14.66
N GLU A 24 0.12 -19.90 -15.27
CA GLU A 24 0.26 -18.62 -14.58
C GLU A 24 -1.09 -18.04 -14.17
N THR A 25 -2.13 -18.23 -15.00
CA THR A 25 -3.52 -17.90 -14.65
C THR A 25 -4.00 -18.77 -13.50
N VAL A 26 -3.71 -20.09 -13.51
CA VAL A 26 -4.09 -20.98 -12.40
C VAL A 26 -3.41 -20.58 -11.08
N VAL A 27 -2.11 -20.29 -11.08
CA VAL A 27 -1.40 -19.81 -9.88
C VAL A 27 -1.98 -18.49 -9.38
N THR A 28 -2.22 -17.54 -10.29
CA THR A 28 -2.85 -16.25 -9.96
C THR A 28 -4.25 -16.45 -9.37
N LEU A 29 -5.06 -17.34 -9.94
CA LEU A 29 -6.40 -17.70 -9.44
C LEU A 29 -6.37 -18.35 -8.06
N VAL A 30 -5.41 -19.24 -7.80
CA VAL A 30 -5.21 -19.85 -6.48
C VAL A 30 -4.87 -18.78 -5.44
N THR A 31 -3.92 -17.89 -5.75
CA THR A 31 -3.54 -16.79 -4.85
C THR A 31 -4.71 -15.84 -4.60
N PHE A 32 -5.47 -15.47 -5.65
CA PHE A 32 -6.70 -14.68 -5.49
C PHE A 32 -7.68 -15.35 -4.53
N CYS A 33 -7.98 -16.64 -4.72
CA CYS A 33 -8.96 -17.36 -3.92
C CYS A 33 -8.55 -17.47 -2.44
N ALA A 34 -7.25 -17.66 -2.18
CA ALA A 34 -6.72 -17.64 -0.82
C ALA A 34 -6.90 -16.25 -0.18
N ASP A 35 -6.61 -15.19 -0.95
CA ASP A 35 -6.62 -13.81 -0.45
C ASP A 35 -8.04 -13.25 -0.23
N LEU A 36 -9.02 -13.67 -1.04
CA LEU A 36 -10.42 -13.29 -0.87
C LEU A 36 -10.97 -13.71 0.50
N ASN A 37 -10.58 -14.89 1.02
CA ASN A 37 -11.07 -15.39 2.31
C ASN A 37 -10.50 -14.61 3.50
N ARG A 38 -9.34 -13.97 3.35
CA ARG A 38 -8.68 -13.16 4.40
C ARG A 38 -8.83 -11.64 4.20
N THR A 39 -9.54 -11.20 3.16
CA THR A 39 -9.79 -9.77 2.91
C THR A 39 -11.00 -9.33 3.73
N PHE A 40 -10.75 -8.58 4.81
CA PHE A 40 -11.77 -8.06 5.73
C PHE A 40 -12.77 -9.13 6.22
N PRO A 41 -12.30 -10.21 6.86
CA PRO A 41 -13.17 -11.32 7.26
C PRO A 41 -14.31 -10.89 8.20
N ASP A 42 -14.07 -9.87 9.03
CA ASP A 42 -15.05 -9.34 9.96
C ASP A 42 -16.04 -8.36 9.32
N ASN A 43 -15.77 -7.86 8.12
CA ASN A 43 -16.65 -6.92 7.44
C ASN A 43 -17.92 -7.62 6.94
N VAL A 44 -19.08 -7.09 7.33
CA VAL A 44 -20.40 -7.67 7.03
C VAL A 44 -20.69 -7.85 5.55
N ARG A 45 -20.00 -7.11 4.66
CA ARG A 45 -20.16 -7.21 3.20
C ARG A 45 -19.21 -8.19 2.52
N PHE A 46 -18.13 -8.60 3.20
CA PHE A 46 -17.11 -9.53 2.66
C PHE A 46 -17.24 -10.96 3.19
N ARG A 47 -18.16 -11.23 4.12
CA ARG A 47 -18.48 -12.59 4.55
C ARG A 47 -19.21 -13.36 3.43
N LYS A 48 -18.98 -14.67 3.33
CA LYS A 48 -19.64 -15.54 2.34
C LYS A 48 -21.16 -15.56 2.49
N THR A 49 -21.66 -15.31 3.69
CA THR A 49 -23.09 -15.26 4.02
C THR A 49 -23.73 -13.89 3.77
N ALA A 50 -22.98 -12.91 3.26
CA ALA A 50 -23.48 -11.56 3.03
C ALA A 50 -24.38 -11.48 1.79
N GLU A 51 -25.42 -10.64 1.85
CA GLU A 51 -26.28 -10.33 0.72
C GLU A 51 -26.35 -8.80 0.47
N PRO A 52 -25.83 -8.29 -0.67
CA PRO A 52 -24.91 -8.96 -1.60
C PRO A 52 -23.50 -9.14 -0.99
N CYS A 53 -22.85 -10.24 -1.34
CA CYS A 53 -21.45 -10.52 -0.98
C CYS A 53 -20.49 -9.83 -1.96
N LEU A 54 -19.55 -9.04 -1.43
CA LEU A 54 -18.57 -8.30 -2.24
C LEU A 54 -17.36 -9.14 -2.67
N GLN A 55 -17.22 -10.39 -2.22
CA GLN A 55 -16.09 -11.24 -2.65
C GLN A 55 -16.08 -11.45 -4.16
N ARG A 56 -17.26 -11.59 -4.79
CA ARG A 56 -17.35 -11.74 -6.25
C ARG A 56 -16.97 -10.45 -6.98
N THR A 57 -17.40 -9.31 -6.46
CA THR A 57 -17.04 -7.97 -6.97
C THR A 57 -15.53 -7.76 -6.89
N LEU A 58 -14.93 -8.07 -5.75
CA LEU A 58 -13.49 -8.01 -5.53
C LEU A 58 -12.72 -8.90 -6.50
N TYR A 59 -13.16 -10.16 -6.66
CA TYR A 59 -12.60 -11.07 -7.66
C TYR A 59 -12.64 -10.49 -9.07
N ASN A 60 -13.79 -9.92 -9.49
CA ASN A 60 -13.94 -9.37 -10.83
C ASN A 60 -12.99 -8.20 -11.09
N VAL A 61 -12.88 -7.27 -10.14
CA VAL A 61 -12.01 -6.09 -10.25
C VAL A 61 -10.54 -6.50 -10.33
N LEU A 62 -10.11 -7.39 -9.44
CA LEU A 62 -8.72 -7.85 -9.40
C LEU A 62 -8.35 -8.69 -10.62
N LEU A 63 -9.24 -9.58 -11.08
CA LEU A 63 -9.03 -10.35 -12.31
C LEU A 63 -8.97 -9.43 -13.53
N ALA A 64 -9.89 -8.46 -13.62
CA ALA A 64 -9.86 -7.47 -14.70
C ALA A 64 -8.54 -6.69 -14.70
N TYR A 65 -8.04 -6.30 -13.53
CA TYR A 65 -6.74 -5.62 -13.39
C TYR A 65 -5.57 -6.48 -13.86
N ALA A 66 -5.49 -7.73 -13.38
CA ALA A 66 -4.41 -8.64 -13.77
C ALA A 66 -4.38 -8.92 -15.28
N LEU A 67 -5.56 -8.99 -15.92
CA LEU A 67 -5.67 -9.12 -17.37
C LEU A 67 -5.33 -7.81 -18.10
N HIS A 68 -5.66 -6.66 -17.51
CA HIS A 68 -5.38 -5.34 -18.08
C HIS A 68 -3.88 -5.01 -18.07
N ASN A 69 -3.17 -5.37 -17.00
CA ASN A 69 -1.74 -5.16 -16.85
C ASN A 69 -1.00 -6.46 -16.47
N PRO A 70 -0.74 -7.35 -17.45
CA PRO A 70 -0.08 -8.64 -17.19
C PRO A 70 1.34 -8.53 -16.63
N GLY A 71 2.04 -7.41 -16.86
CA GLY A 71 3.39 -7.17 -16.33
C GLY A 71 3.42 -7.00 -14.81
N VAL A 72 2.31 -6.57 -14.22
CA VAL A 72 2.08 -6.53 -12.77
C VAL A 72 1.30 -7.77 -12.32
N GLY A 73 0.25 -8.12 -13.05
CA GLY A 73 -0.65 -9.21 -12.69
C GLY A 73 -1.37 -8.93 -11.36
N TYR A 74 -1.28 -9.86 -10.42
CA TYR A 74 -1.74 -9.68 -9.05
C TYR A 74 -0.59 -9.72 -8.07
N CYS A 75 -0.50 -8.67 -7.25
CA CYS A 75 0.40 -8.62 -6.12
C CYS A 75 -0.39 -8.69 -4.80
N GLN A 76 0.12 -9.48 -3.86
CA GLN A 76 -0.44 -9.61 -2.52
C GLN A 76 -0.50 -8.24 -1.84
N GLY A 77 -1.67 -7.84 -1.33
CA GLY A 77 -1.92 -6.49 -0.80
C GLY A 77 -2.95 -5.71 -1.61
N MET A 78 -2.98 -5.92 -2.94
CA MET A 78 -3.95 -5.25 -3.82
C MET A 78 -5.41 -5.58 -3.48
N ASN A 79 -5.67 -6.75 -2.89
CA ASN A 79 -7.00 -7.17 -2.43
C ASN A 79 -7.57 -6.23 -1.37
N PHE A 80 -6.74 -5.75 -0.44
CA PHE A 80 -7.17 -4.80 0.59
C PHE A 80 -7.50 -3.44 -0.04
N ILE A 81 -6.68 -2.99 -0.98
CA ILE A 81 -6.87 -1.72 -1.68
C ILE A 81 -8.16 -1.76 -2.50
N ALA A 82 -8.30 -2.77 -3.37
CA ALA A 82 -9.49 -2.96 -4.19
C ALA A 82 -10.75 -3.13 -3.32
N GLY A 83 -10.66 -3.83 -2.20
CA GLY A 83 -11.78 -3.98 -1.28
C GLY A 83 -12.27 -2.65 -0.70
N TYR A 84 -11.37 -1.74 -0.31
CA TYR A 84 -11.73 -0.39 0.12
C TYR A 84 -12.33 0.44 -1.03
N LEU A 85 -11.71 0.43 -2.20
CA LEU A 85 -12.25 1.13 -3.39
C LEU A 85 -13.68 0.69 -3.71
N ILE A 86 -13.97 -0.61 -3.62
CA ILE A 86 -15.31 -1.17 -3.83
C ILE A 86 -16.30 -0.67 -2.77
N LEU A 87 -15.90 -0.62 -1.50
CA LEU A 87 -16.77 -0.14 -0.42
C LEU A 87 -17.15 1.34 -0.61
N ILE A 88 -16.21 2.16 -1.09
CA ILE A 88 -16.37 3.61 -1.24
C ILE A 88 -17.18 3.93 -2.50
N THR A 89 -16.75 3.42 -3.65
CA THR A 89 -17.36 3.72 -4.95
C THR A 89 -18.69 3.01 -5.14
N LYS A 90 -18.85 1.82 -4.54
CA LYS A 90 -19.97 0.91 -4.80
C LYS A 90 -20.14 0.58 -6.29
N SER A 91 -19.05 0.66 -7.06
CA SER A 91 -19.01 0.45 -8.51
C SER A 91 -17.77 -0.38 -8.89
N GLU A 92 -17.98 -1.49 -9.60
CA GLU A 92 -16.87 -2.34 -10.11
C GLU A 92 -15.95 -1.54 -11.05
N GLU A 93 -16.54 -0.75 -11.94
CA GLU A 93 -15.82 -0.01 -12.98
C GLU A 93 -14.98 1.14 -12.39
N GLU A 94 -15.57 1.93 -11.49
CA GLU A 94 -14.84 3.02 -10.83
C GLU A 94 -13.72 2.47 -9.93
N SER A 95 -14.00 1.38 -9.20
CA SER A 95 -12.97 0.69 -8.39
C SER A 95 -11.80 0.22 -9.24
N PHE A 96 -12.08 -0.33 -10.42
CA PHE A 96 -11.05 -0.76 -11.36
C PHE A 96 -10.21 0.42 -11.84
N TRP A 97 -10.81 1.52 -12.28
CA TRP A 97 -10.06 2.67 -12.80
C TRP A 97 -9.28 3.41 -11.71
N LEU A 98 -9.79 3.46 -10.48
CA LEU A 98 -9.04 3.99 -9.35
C LEU A 98 -7.85 3.09 -8.99
N LEU A 99 -8.01 1.77 -9.02
CA LEU A 99 -6.92 0.83 -8.82
C LEU A 99 -5.85 0.99 -9.91
N ASP A 100 -6.28 1.11 -11.17
CA ASP A 100 -5.38 1.34 -12.30
C ASP A 100 -4.60 2.64 -12.19
N ALA A 101 -5.28 3.75 -11.86
CA ALA A 101 -4.61 5.03 -11.64
C ALA A 101 -3.61 4.96 -10.48
N LEU A 102 -3.97 4.28 -9.38
CA LEU A 102 -3.13 4.16 -8.20
C LEU A 102 -1.87 3.34 -8.48
N VAL A 103 -1.99 2.17 -9.11
CA VAL A 103 -0.85 1.30 -9.40
C VAL A 103 -0.03 1.82 -10.58
N GLY A 104 -0.68 2.28 -11.65
CA GLY A 104 -0.01 2.68 -12.88
C GLY A 104 0.61 4.07 -12.86
N ARG A 105 0.06 5.01 -12.06
CA ARG A 105 0.48 6.42 -12.08
C ARG A 105 1.02 6.92 -10.75
N ILE A 106 0.36 6.59 -9.63
CA ILE A 106 0.74 7.13 -8.32
C ILE A 106 1.90 6.34 -7.69
N LEU A 107 1.90 5.02 -7.89
CA LEU A 107 2.82 4.06 -7.25
C LEU A 107 3.54 3.19 -8.28
N PRO A 108 4.32 3.80 -9.21
CA PRO A 108 5.04 3.04 -10.22
C PRO A 108 5.96 1.99 -9.57
N ASP A 109 6.00 0.80 -10.17
CA ASP A 109 6.81 -0.35 -9.75
C ASP A 109 6.54 -0.92 -8.34
N TYR A 110 5.55 -0.42 -7.59
CA TYR A 110 5.24 -0.94 -6.24
C TYR A 110 4.84 -2.41 -6.27
N TYR A 111 3.96 -2.77 -7.21
CA TYR A 111 3.36 -4.10 -7.31
C TYR A 111 4.00 -4.93 -8.43
N SER A 112 5.11 -4.46 -9.01
CA SER A 112 5.90 -5.25 -9.96
C SER A 112 6.38 -6.57 -9.31
N PRO A 113 6.72 -7.61 -10.08
CA PRO A 113 7.23 -8.86 -9.51
C PRO A 113 8.45 -8.68 -8.59
N ALA A 114 9.32 -7.71 -8.91
CA ALA A 114 10.48 -7.37 -8.08
C ALA A 114 10.15 -6.44 -6.88
N MET A 115 8.97 -5.81 -6.91
CA MET A 115 8.50 -4.78 -5.98
C MET A 115 9.53 -3.64 -5.81
N LEU A 116 10.21 -3.27 -6.89
CA LEU A 116 11.34 -2.35 -6.84
C LEU A 116 10.92 -0.96 -6.35
N GLY A 117 9.77 -0.45 -6.82
CA GLY A 117 9.24 0.84 -6.37
C GLY A 117 8.90 0.86 -4.88
N LEU A 118 8.31 -0.24 -4.40
CA LEU A 118 7.94 -0.41 -2.98
C LEU A 118 9.19 -0.42 -2.08
N LYS A 119 10.19 -1.24 -2.43
CA LYS A 119 11.46 -1.31 -1.70
C LYS A 119 12.21 0.01 -1.72
N THR A 120 12.23 0.67 -2.88
CA THR A 120 12.84 2.00 -3.02
C THR A 120 12.21 2.99 -2.04
N ASP A 121 10.89 3.06 -1.99
CA ASP A 121 10.21 4.02 -1.09
C ASP A 121 10.35 3.66 0.40
N GLN A 122 10.52 2.38 0.74
CA GLN A 122 10.86 1.99 2.12
C GLN A 122 12.25 2.48 2.53
N GLU A 123 13.24 2.40 1.63
CA GLU A 123 14.57 2.96 1.85
C GLU A 123 14.57 4.50 1.84
N VAL A 124 13.74 5.13 1.00
CA VAL A 124 13.54 6.59 1.04
C VAL A 124 12.99 7.02 2.41
N LEU A 125 12.08 6.24 3.02
CA LEU A 125 11.63 6.52 4.38
C LEU A 125 12.79 6.43 5.37
N ALA A 126 13.66 5.42 5.26
CA ALA A 126 14.85 5.29 6.10
C ALA A 126 15.74 6.54 6.03
N GLU A 127 16.02 7.04 4.82
CA GLU A 127 16.77 8.28 4.62
C GLU A 127 16.05 9.51 5.19
N LEU A 128 14.74 9.62 5.01
CA LEU A 128 13.97 10.72 5.57
C LEU A 128 13.97 10.71 7.10
N VAL A 129 13.90 9.53 7.73
CA VAL A 129 14.04 9.37 9.18
C VAL A 129 15.45 9.75 9.61
N ARG A 130 16.49 9.34 8.88
CA ARG A 130 17.88 9.75 9.18
C ARG A 130 18.06 11.26 9.13
N MET A 131 17.43 11.93 8.16
CA MET A 131 17.49 13.39 8.02
C MET A 131 16.69 14.14 9.08
N LYS A 132 15.51 13.64 9.49
CA LYS A 132 14.53 14.40 10.29
C LYS A 132 14.40 13.93 11.74
N LEU A 133 14.76 12.68 12.02
CA LEU A 133 14.61 12.00 13.31
C LEU A 133 15.88 11.16 13.59
N PRO A 134 17.09 11.77 13.61
CA PRO A 134 18.37 11.05 13.59
C PRO A 134 18.55 10.10 14.78
N ALA A 135 17.97 10.41 15.94
CA ALA A 135 17.99 9.52 17.10
C ALA A 135 17.26 8.19 16.83
N VAL A 136 16.12 8.24 16.13
CA VAL A 136 15.39 7.03 15.73
C VAL A 136 16.19 6.25 14.70
N ALA A 137 16.77 6.92 13.70
CA ALA A 137 17.62 6.25 12.71
C ALA A 137 18.82 5.55 13.38
N ALA A 138 19.50 6.21 14.31
CA ALA A 138 20.62 5.61 15.05
C ALA A 138 20.19 4.37 15.86
N LEU A 139 18.99 4.37 16.45
CA LEU A 139 18.43 3.20 17.13
C LEU A 139 18.20 2.04 16.15
N MET A 140 17.61 2.32 14.98
CA MET A 140 17.34 1.29 13.96
C MET A 140 18.65 0.72 13.41
N ASP A 141 19.59 1.59 13.05
CA ASP A 141 20.91 1.21 12.51
C ASP A 141 21.70 0.41 13.57
N GLY A 142 21.67 0.81 14.84
CA GLY A 142 22.34 0.11 15.94
C GLY A 142 21.81 -1.31 16.20
N HIS A 143 20.56 -1.59 15.85
CA HIS A 143 19.95 -2.92 15.94
C HIS A 143 19.90 -3.67 14.60
N GLY A 144 20.37 -3.06 13.50
CA GLY A 144 20.32 -3.67 12.16
C GLY A 144 18.90 -3.90 11.65
N VAL A 145 17.94 -3.02 11.99
CA VAL A 145 16.54 -3.16 11.60
C VAL A 145 16.36 -2.85 10.11
N LEU A 146 15.76 -3.77 9.38
CA LEU A 146 15.40 -3.58 7.97
C LEU A 146 14.06 -2.86 7.85
N TRP A 147 14.09 -1.63 7.33
CA TRP A 147 12.89 -0.82 7.09
C TRP A 147 11.90 -1.51 6.15
N THR A 148 12.40 -2.23 5.15
CA THR A 148 11.58 -3.01 4.20
C THR A 148 10.67 -4.04 4.87
N LEU A 149 11.09 -4.59 6.02
CA LEU A 149 10.29 -5.49 6.83
C LEU A 149 9.37 -4.72 7.79
N LEU A 150 9.93 -3.72 8.47
CA LEU A 150 9.25 -3.00 9.56
C LEU A 150 8.00 -2.26 9.07
N VAL A 151 8.08 -1.58 7.92
CA VAL A 151 6.99 -0.77 7.37
C VAL A 151 6.33 -1.40 6.15
N SER A 152 6.57 -2.69 5.89
CA SER A 152 6.09 -3.39 4.69
C SER A 152 4.60 -3.15 4.44
N ARG A 153 3.78 -3.42 5.46
CA ARG A 153 2.32 -3.31 5.38
C ARG A 153 1.82 -1.87 5.24
N TRP A 154 2.55 -0.89 5.76
CA TRP A 154 2.17 0.52 5.63
C TRP A 154 2.16 0.96 4.17
N PHE A 155 3.15 0.52 3.40
CA PHE A 155 3.33 0.90 2.01
C PHE A 155 2.57 0.00 1.04
N ILE A 156 2.65 -1.34 1.19
CA ILE A 156 2.03 -2.28 0.23
C ILE A 156 0.50 -2.29 0.32
N CYS A 157 -0.08 -2.00 1.50
CA CYS A 157 -1.52 -1.91 1.69
C CYS A 157 -2.00 -0.46 1.86
N LEU A 158 -1.11 0.54 1.74
CA LEU A 158 -1.44 1.95 1.90
C LEU A 158 -2.19 2.25 3.21
N PHE A 159 -1.64 1.73 4.31
CA PHE A 159 -2.18 1.82 5.68
C PHE A 159 -3.54 1.14 5.92
N VAL A 160 -4.13 0.48 4.91
CA VAL A 160 -5.32 -0.35 5.11
C VAL A 160 -4.98 -1.46 6.11
N ASP A 161 -5.90 -1.69 7.06
CA ASP A 161 -5.75 -2.67 8.14
C ASP A 161 -4.60 -2.34 9.12
N ILE A 162 -4.04 -1.12 9.03
CA ILE A 162 -3.04 -0.58 9.96
C ILE A 162 -3.62 0.60 10.75
N LEU A 163 -4.34 1.49 10.06
CA LEU A 163 -4.98 2.67 10.64
C LEU A 163 -6.51 2.54 10.57
N PRO A 164 -7.26 3.29 11.40
CA PRO A 164 -8.72 3.34 11.33
C PRO A 164 -9.22 3.72 9.94
N VAL A 165 -10.34 3.12 9.51
CA VAL A 165 -10.89 3.29 8.15
C VAL A 165 -11.07 4.75 7.77
N GLU A 166 -11.65 5.57 8.64
CA GLU A 166 -11.87 7.00 8.38
C GLU A 166 -10.57 7.76 8.10
N THR A 167 -9.51 7.43 8.86
CA THR A 167 -8.17 8.00 8.67
C THR A 167 -7.55 7.54 7.35
N VAL A 168 -7.67 6.25 7.00
CA VAL A 168 -7.17 5.74 5.72
C VAL A 168 -7.85 6.43 4.54
N LEU A 169 -9.18 6.63 4.59
CA LEU A 169 -9.91 7.32 3.52
C LEU A 169 -9.41 8.74 3.31
N ARG A 170 -9.13 9.47 4.39
CA ARG A 170 -8.63 10.86 4.32
C ARG A 170 -7.19 10.94 3.84
N ILE A 171 -6.37 9.95 4.20
CA ILE A 171 -5.04 9.77 3.61
C ILE A 171 -5.16 9.54 2.10
N TRP A 172 -6.12 8.72 1.66
CA TRP A 172 -6.33 8.40 0.26
C TRP A 172 -6.84 9.59 -0.56
N ASP A 173 -7.73 10.42 -0.01
CA ASP A 173 -8.14 11.68 -0.64
C ASP A 173 -6.91 12.53 -1.00
N CYS A 174 -6.00 12.70 -0.04
CA CYS A 174 -4.74 13.41 -0.25
C CYS A 174 -3.81 12.66 -1.21
N LEU A 175 -3.74 11.33 -1.14
CA LEU A 175 -2.89 10.51 -2.02
C LEU A 175 -3.29 10.66 -3.49
N PHE A 176 -4.60 10.61 -3.81
CA PHE A 176 -5.10 10.80 -5.16
C PHE A 176 -4.90 12.24 -5.67
N ASN A 177 -4.96 13.23 -4.78
CA ASN A 177 -4.80 14.64 -5.15
C ASN A 177 -3.32 15.09 -5.26
N GLU A 178 -2.48 14.69 -4.30
CA GLU A 178 -1.11 15.20 -4.14
C GLU A 178 -0.02 14.17 -4.49
N GLY A 179 -0.39 12.91 -4.71
CA GLY A 179 0.51 11.83 -5.08
C GLY A 179 1.22 11.15 -3.90
N SER A 180 2.17 10.27 -4.22
CA SER A 180 2.79 9.33 -3.27
C SER A 180 3.58 9.97 -2.12
N LYS A 181 3.87 11.28 -2.16
CA LYS A 181 4.49 12.00 -1.01
C LYS A 181 3.67 11.88 0.28
N ILE A 182 2.35 11.69 0.17
CA ILE A 182 1.47 11.58 1.33
C ILE A 182 1.82 10.34 2.18
N ILE A 183 2.26 9.25 1.56
CA ILE A 183 2.64 8.02 2.28
C ILE A 183 3.80 8.30 3.25
N PHE A 184 4.81 9.05 2.78
CA PHE A 184 5.93 9.48 3.61
C PHE A 184 5.53 10.44 4.72
N ARG A 185 4.60 11.37 4.45
CA ARG A 185 4.09 12.31 5.48
C ARG A 185 3.44 11.56 6.63
N VAL A 186 2.55 10.61 6.31
CA VAL A 186 1.88 9.75 7.28
C VAL A 186 2.91 8.97 8.10
N ALA A 187 3.84 8.28 7.43
CA ALA A 187 4.86 7.48 8.11
C ALA A 187 5.76 8.32 9.04
N LEU A 188 6.25 9.47 8.56
CA LEU A 188 7.09 10.36 9.37
C LEU A 188 6.34 10.93 10.57
N THR A 189 5.05 11.29 10.42
CA THR A 189 4.24 11.79 11.54
C THR A 189 4.02 10.72 12.59
N LEU A 190 3.72 9.48 12.19
CA LEU A 190 3.57 8.36 13.15
C LEU A 190 4.85 8.16 13.96
N ILE A 191 6.02 8.15 13.31
CA ILE A 191 7.32 7.97 13.97
C ILE A 191 7.66 9.18 14.84
N LYS A 192 7.46 10.41 14.35
CA LYS A 192 7.80 11.64 15.06
C LYS A 192 6.95 11.83 16.32
N GLN A 193 5.63 11.63 16.21
CA GLN A 193 4.70 11.77 17.33
C GLN A 193 5.05 10.81 18.48
N HIS A 194 5.61 9.63 18.15
CA HIS A 194 5.93 8.59 19.12
C HIS A 194 7.45 8.40 19.31
N GLN A 195 8.26 9.40 18.94
CA GLN A 195 9.71 9.28 18.97
C GLN A 195 10.23 8.86 20.35
N ALA A 196 9.75 9.50 21.43
CA ALA A 196 10.18 9.16 22.79
C ALA A 196 9.89 7.70 23.14
N PHE A 197 8.68 7.23 22.82
CA PHE A 197 8.28 5.84 23.03
C PHE A 197 9.11 4.85 22.19
N ILE A 198 9.43 5.19 20.94
CA ILE A 198 10.28 4.34 20.08
C ILE A 198 11.70 4.24 20.64
N LEU A 199 12.24 5.34 21.18
CA LEU A 199 13.61 5.40 21.71
C LEU A 199 13.84 4.58 22.98
N GLU A 200 12.78 4.15 23.65
CA GLU A 200 12.86 3.22 24.78
C GLU A 200 13.15 1.78 24.34
N ALA A 201 13.12 1.48 23.03
CA ALA A 201 13.28 0.11 22.56
C ALA A 201 14.70 -0.42 22.80
N SER A 202 14.79 -1.68 23.22
CA SER A 202 16.07 -2.32 23.56
C SER A 202 16.44 -3.53 22.68
N SER A 203 15.56 -3.90 21.75
CA SER A 203 15.75 -5.04 20.86
C SER A 203 14.89 -4.94 19.60
N ILE A 204 15.20 -5.74 18.57
CA ILE A 204 14.41 -5.79 17.32
C ILE A 204 12.93 -6.18 17.58
N PRO A 205 12.60 -7.19 18.41
CA PRO A 205 11.20 -7.50 18.71
C PRO A 205 10.46 -6.32 19.36
N ASP A 206 11.11 -5.62 20.29
CA ASP A 206 10.55 -4.46 20.98
C ASP A 206 10.32 -3.29 20.00
N ILE A 207 11.26 -3.02 19.09
CA ILE A 207 11.08 -2.06 18.00
C ILE A 207 9.86 -2.43 17.14
N CYS A 208 9.75 -3.71 16.73
CA CYS A 208 8.61 -4.19 15.95
C CYS A 208 7.29 -3.98 16.68
N ASP A 209 7.24 -4.29 17.98
CA ASP A 209 6.03 -4.16 18.79
C ASP A 209 5.66 -2.70 19.06
N LYS A 210 6.64 -1.82 19.25
CA LYS A 210 6.41 -0.38 19.32
C LYS A 210 5.84 0.15 18.00
N PHE A 211 6.40 -0.25 16.85
CA PHE A 211 5.85 0.14 15.53
C PHE A 211 4.42 -0.38 15.27
N LYS A 212 4.02 -1.50 15.86
CA LYS A 212 2.61 -1.96 15.85
C LYS A 212 1.70 -1.15 16.78
N GLN A 213 2.25 -0.56 17.84
CA GLN A 213 1.49 0.21 18.83
C GLN A 213 1.26 1.65 18.39
N ILE A 214 2.22 2.29 17.70
CA ILE A 214 2.09 3.69 17.24
C ILE A 214 1.01 3.88 16.17
N THR A 215 0.50 2.80 15.59
CA THR A 215 -0.61 2.80 14.63
C THR A 215 -1.96 2.57 15.30
N LYS A 216 -2.02 2.62 16.64
CA LYS A 216 -3.23 2.42 17.45
C LYS A 216 -3.43 3.60 18.40
N GLY A 217 -4.60 3.60 19.05
CA GLY A 217 -4.96 4.60 20.06
C GLY A 217 -5.51 5.90 19.47
N ASP A 218 -5.79 6.84 20.37
CA ASP A 218 -6.58 8.04 20.09
C ASP A 218 -5.99 8.91 18.99
N PHE A 219 -4.65 8.94 18.90
CA PHE A 219 -3.94 9.77 17.93
C PHE A 219 -4.36 9.48 16.48
N VAL A 220 -4.56 8.20 16.13
CA VAL A 220 -4.88 7.78 14.76
C VAL A 220 -6.38 7.65 14.53
N THR A 221 -7.20 7.62 15.59
CA THR A 221 -8.67 7.64 15.49
C THR A 221 -9.19 9.07 15.38
N GLU A 222 -8.53 10.05 15.99
CA GLU A 222 -8.83 11.48 15.86
C GLU A 222 -8.38 12.02 14.49
N CYS A 223 -9.07 11.57 13.44
CA CYS A 223 -8.69 11.73 12.04
C CYS A 223 -8.40 13.19 11.66
N HIS A 224 -9.21 14.15 12.11
CA HIS A 224 -9.02 15.56 11.77
C HIS A 224 -7.66 16.09 12.27
N THR A 225 -7.37 15.84 13.55
CA THR A 225 -6.12 16.25 14.19
C THR A 225 -4.93 15.52 13.58
N PHE A 226 -5.07 14.22 13.31
CA PHE A 226 -4.06 13.42 12.64
C PHE A 226 -3.70 14.02 11.27
N MET A 227 -4.72 14.30 10.44
CA MET A 227 -4.52 14.87 9.11
C MET A 227 -3.89 16.26 9.15
N GLN A 228 -4.23 17.11 10.12
CA GLN A 228 -3.54 18.39 10.29
C GLN A 228 -2.04 18.19 10.58
N LYS A 229 -1.70 17.21 11.40
CA LYS A 229 -0.30 16.91 11.78
C LYS A 229 0.54 16.33 10.65
N ILE A 230 -0.03 15.52 9.74
CA ILE A 230 0.75 15.01 8.58
C ILE A 230 1.23 16.12 7.65
N PHE A 231 0.54 17.27 7.64
CA PHE A 231 0.93 18.42 6.83
C PHE A 231 1.89 19.37 7.56
N SER A 232 1.82 19.46 8.88
CA SER A 232 2.66 20.38 9.67
C SER A 232 3.94 19.76 10.24
N GLU A 233 3.86 18.57 10.84
CA GLU A 233 4.95 18.02 11.66
C GLU A 233 6.16 17.50 10.88
N PRO A 234 6.02 16.81 9.73
CA PRO A 234 7.16 16.39 8.91
C PRO A 234 7.94 17.58 8.31
N GLY A 235 7.35 18.78 8.36
CA GLY A 235 7.88 19.99 7.74
C GLY A 235 7.84 19.93 6.21
N SER A 236 8.78 20.63 5.58
CA SER A 236 8.91 20.59 4.11
C SER A 236 9.32 19.20 3.63
N LEU A 237 8.57 18.70 2.64
CA LEU A 237 8.82 17.46 1.93
C LEU A 237 8.41 17.67 0.47
N SER A 238 9.35 18.18 -0.33
CA SER A 238 9.13 18.44 -1.75
C SER A 238 9.24 17.16 -2.57
N MET A 239 8.51 17.11 -3.69
CA MET A 239 8.64 16.00 -4.65
C MET A 239 10.05 15.92 -5.24
N THR A 240 10.75 17.04 -5.38
CA THR A 240 12.15 17.07 -5.85
C THR A 240 13.07 16.30 -4.91
N THR A 241 12.94 16.50 -3.59
CA THR A 241 13.72 15.75 -2.60
C THR A 241 13.39 14.26 -2.64
N ILE A 242 12.11 13.90 -2.69
CA ILE A 242 11.67 12.49 -2.77
C ILE A 242 12.22 11.84 -4.04
N THR A 243 12.14 12.52 -5.19
CA THR A 243 12.60 11.97 -6.47
C THR A 243 14.10 11.72 -6.46
N ARG A 244 14.90 12.66 -5.95
CA ARG A 244 16.34 12.48 -5.78
C ARG A 244 16.68 11.32 -4.84
N LEU A 245 15.96 11.19 -3.72
CA LEU A 245 16.16 10.06 -2.82
C LEU A 245 15.79 8.74 -3.50
N ARG A 246 14.69 8.68 -4.26
CA ARG A 246 14.29 7.51 -5.04
C ARG A 246 15.38 7.08 -6.02
N GLU A 247 15.97 8.02 -6.76
CA GLU A 247 17.06 7.73 -7.69
C GLU A 247 18.25 7.07 -6.98
N ASN A 248 18.68 7.65 -5.86
CA ASN A 248 19.80 7.14 -5.06
C ASN A 248 19.51 5.76 -4.47
N CYS A 249 18.35 5.60 -3.80
CA CYS A 249 17.95 4.34 -3.17
C CYS A 249 17.76 3.23 -4.22
N ARG A 250 17.16 3.55 -5.37
CA ARG A 250 16.94 2.58 -6.45
C ARG A 250 18.27 2.13 -7.06
N ALA A 251 19.22 3.04 -7.27
CA ALA A 251 20.56 2.68 -7.74
C ALA A 251 21.29 1.76 -6.74
N ALA A 252 21.20 2.06 -5.44
CA ALA A 252 21.79 1.22 -4.40
C ALA A 252 21.16 -0.18 -4.35
N LEU A 253 19.84 -0.30 -4.45
CA LEU A 253 19.14 -1.59 -4.46
C LEU A 253 19.53 -2.44 -5.68
N LEU A 254 19.68 -1.82 -6.86
CA LEU A 254 20.10 -2.51 -8.08
C LEU A 254 21.57 -2.94 -8.05
N ALA A 255 22.43 -2.27 -7.28
CA ALA A 255 23.83 -2.66 -7.12
C ALA A 255 24.02 -3.85 -6.16
N GLN A 256 23.02 -4.17 -5.35
CA GLN A 256 23.04 -5.26 -4.36
C GLN A 256 22.47 -6.59 -4.88
N GLY A 257 21.76 -6.57 -6.02
CA GLY A 257 21.14 -7.74 -6.65
C GLY A 257 21.87 -8.21 -7.90
#